data_AF-A0A1B6D683-F1
#
_entry.id   AF-A0A1B6D683-F1
#
_cell.length_a   1.000
_cell.length_b   1.000
_cell.length_c   1.000
_cell.angle_alpha   90.00
_cell.angle_beta   90.00
_cell.angle_gamma   90.00
#
_symmetry.space_group_name_H-M   'P 1'
#
loop_
_entity.id
_entity.type
_entity.pdbx_description
1 polymer ?
#
loop_
_entity_poly.entity_id
_entity_poly.type
_entity_poly.pdbx_seq_one_letter_code
_entity_poly.pdbx_strand_id
1 'polypeptide(L)'
;MMKIFQKNLLNLSSRYLFQSSASYTRLAEVGRLDSVKAHGKYDTGQLFLHKVFGYRGVILFPWLARVYDRDVPSKKERNIEESSNGAKEVKGRTHTFYQVLIDSRDCPYIRAQTEAVTFLGNQDSSRSLYAIPGLDYVSHEDI
;
A
#
# COMPACT_ATOMS: atom_id res chain seq x y z
N MET A 1 -38.46 73.69 -41.86
CA MET A 1 -37.01 73.57 -41.58
C MET A 1 -36.81 73.60 -40.06
N MET A 2 -36.64 72.45 -39.41
CA MET A 2 -35.96 72.35 -38.10
C MET A 2 -35.59 70.90 -37.81
N LYS A 3 -34.37 70.73 -37.30
CA LYS A 3 -33.54 69.53 -37.38
C LYS A 3 -33.91 68.45 -36.37
N ILE A 4 -33.80 67.21 -36.83
CA ILE A 4 -33.75 65.95 -36.08
C ILE A 4 -32.55 65.97 -35.12
N PHE A 5 -32.75 65.59 -33.87
CA PHE A 5 -31.67 65.34 -32.90
C PHE A 5 -31.73 63.87 -32.47
N GLN A 6 -31.00 63.01 -33.18
CA GLN A 6 -30.75 61.63 -32.74
C GLN A 6 -29.60 61.67 -31.71
N LYS A 7 -29.88 61.21 -30.48
CA LYS A 7 -28.87 61.02 -29.45
C LYS A 7 -28.14 59.71 -29.72
N ASN A 8 -26.89 59.82 -30.18
CA ASN A 8 -25.90 58.75 -30.08
C ASN A 8 -25.56 58.55 -28.60
N LEU A 9 -25.82 57.36 -28.06
CA LEU A 9 -25.23 56.91 -26.80
C LEU A 9 -24.50 55.60 -27.07
N LEU A 10 -23.22 55.64 -26.70
CA LEU A 10 -22.15 54.74 -27.09
C LEU A 10 -22.35 53.34 -26.47
N ASN A 11 -22.17 52.31 -27.29
CA ASN A 11 -22.04 50.92 -26.85
C ASN A 11 -20.77 50.78 -25.99
N LEU A 12 -20.94 50.66 -24.68
CA LEU A 12 -19.88 50.18 -23.78
C LEU A 12 -19.84 48.65 -23.88
N SER A 13 -19.05 48.11 -24.79
CA SER A 13 -18.68 46.69 -24.76
C SER A 13 -17.76 46.45 -23.57
N SER A 14 -18.35 46.01 -22.45
CA SER A 14 -17.60 45.47 -21.30
C SER A 14 -16.84 44.23 -21.75
N ARG A 15 -15.53 44.38 -22.01
CA ARG A 15 -14.64 43.24 -22.20
C ARG A 15 -14.33 42.69 -20.81
N TYR A 16 -15.07 41.67 -20.40
CA TYR A 16 -14.67 40.83 -19.28
C TYR A 16 -13.35 40.15 -19.65
N LEU A 17 -12.24 40.71 -19.18
CA LEU A 17 -10.95 40.03 -19.18
C LEU A 17 -11.05 38.91 -18.16
N PHE A 18 -11.42 37.72 -18.62
CA PHE A 18 -11.23 36.49 -17.84
C PHE A 18 -9.72 36.26 -17.75
N GLN A 19 -9.10 36.82 -16.71
CA GLN A 19 -7.76 36.46 -16.34
C GLN A 19 -7.83 35.05 -15.78
N SER A 20 -7.51 34.07 -16.63
CA SER A 20 -7.25 32.70 -16.22
C SER A 20 -6.08 32.74 -15.23
N SER A 21 -6.41 32.70 -13.94
CA SER A 21 -5.46 32.40 -12.88
C SER A 21 -5.08 30.92 -13.04
N ALA A 22 -4.02 30.66 -13.81
CA ALA A 22 -3.39 29.35 -13.81
C ALA A 22 -2.87 29.07 -12.39
N SER A 23 -3.61 28.26 -11.64
CA SER A 23 -3.15 27.73 -10.35
C SER A 23 -2.00 26.78 -10.64
N TYR A 24 -0.76 27.24 -10.45
CA TYR A 24 0.40 26.37 -10.50
C TYR A 24 0.41 25.53 -9.22
N THR A 25 0.01 24.27 -9.31
CA THR A 25 0.17 23.31 -8.21
C THR A 25 1.66 23.07 -7.98
N ARG A 26 2.20 23.58 -6.87
CA ARG A 26 3.58 23.33 -6.46
C ARG A 26 3.68 21.91 -5.91
N LEU A 27 4.39 21.04 -6.61
CA LEU A 27 4.70 19.70 -6.11
C LEU A 27 5.70 19.79 -4.95
N ALA A 28 5.48 18.97 -3.92
CA ALA A 28 6.42 18.77 -2.84
C ALA A 28 7.09 17.41 -3.02
N GLU A 29 8.41 17.35 -2.85
CA GLU A 29 9.13 16.07 -2.78
C GLU A 29 8.70 15.33 -1.50
N VAL A 30 8.29 14.08 -1.64
CA VAL A 30 7.80 13.24 -0.52
C VAL A 30 8.79 12.13 -0.14
N GLY A 31 9.82 11.90 -0.96
CA GLY A 31 10.82 10.87 -0.76
C GLY A 31 11.47 10.46 -2.09
N ARG A 32 12.50 9.63 -2.00
CA ARG A 32 13.21 9.04 -3.13
C ARG A 32 13.21 7.52 -2.97
N LEU A 33 12.91 6.82 -4.07
CA LEU A 33 12.95 5.36 -4.08
C LEU A 33 14.39 4.88 -4.02
N ASP A 34 14.64 3.97 -3.08
CA ASP A 34 15.90 3.21 -3.00
C ASP A 34 15.78 1.89 -3.77
N SER A 35 16.92 1.30 -4.11
CA SER A 35 16.96 -0.03 -4.68
C SER A 35 16.48 -1.08 -3.67
N VAL A 36 15.63 -2.00 -4.13
CA VAL A 36 15.19 -3.17 -3.35
C VAL A 36 16.41 -3.91 -2.80
N LYS A 37 16.38 -4.26 -1.50
CA LYS A 37 17.48 -4.95 -0.84
C LYS A 37 17.54 -6.40 -1.30
N ALA A 38 18.58 -6.78 -2.07
CA ALA A 38 18.82 -8.19 -2.40
C ALA A 38 19.36 -8.99 -1.19
N HIS A 39 20.03 -8.29 -0.27
CA HIS A 39 20.63 -8.85 0.94
C HIS A 39 20.35 -7.96 2.15
N GLY A 40 20.22 -8.58 3.32
CA GLY A 40 19.93 -7.89 4.56
C GLY A 40 18.44 -7.70 4.81
N LYS A 41 18.11 -6.94 5.86
CA LYS A 41 16.73 -6.63 6.24
C LYS A 41 16.49 -5.13 6.11
N TYR A 42 15.24 -4.75 5.89
CA TYR A 42 14.82 -3.38 6.08
C TYR A 42 14.75 -3.02 7.56
N ASP A 43 14.98 -1.75 7.86
CA ASP A 43 15.17 -1.25 9.21
C ASP A 43 13.86 -0.74 9.82
N THR A 44 13.75 -0.78 11.15
CA THR A 44 12.62 -0.17 11.86
C THR A 44 12.57 1.33 11.57
N GLY A 45 11.36 1.85 11.31
CA GLY A 45 11.12 3.25 10.95
C GLY A 45 11.33 3.56 9.47
N GLN A 46 11.81 2.60 8.67
CA GLN A 46 11.98 2.80 7.23
C GLN A 46 10.62 2.92 6.53
N LEU A 47 10.48 3.94 5.69
CA LEU A 47 9.33 4.14 4.82
C LEU A 47 9.42 3.21 3.61
N PHE A 48 8.28 2.71 3.15
CA PHE A 48 8.19 1.90 1.95
C PHE A 48 6.90 2.13 1.18
N LEU A 49 6.86 1.62 -0.05
CA LEU A 49 5.65 1.51 -0.87
C LEU A 49 5.38 0.04 -1.13
N HIS A 50 4.19 -0.45 -0.78
CA HIS A 50 3.85 -1.84 -1.03
C HIS A 50 3.80 -2.12 -2.53
N LYS A 51 4.60 -3.05 -3.03
CA LYS A 51 4.76 -3.34 -4.47
C LYS A 51 3.48 -3.74 -5.19
N VAL A 52 2.63 -4.54 -4.52
CA VAL A 52 1.33 -5.00 -5.06
C VAL A 52 0.19 -4.01 -4.81
N PHE A 53 0.02 -3.55 -3.57
CA PHE A 53 -1.12 -2.73 -3.16
C PHE A 53 -0.90 -1.21 -3.29
N GLY A 54 0.35 -0.76 -3.44
CA GLY A 54 0.71 0.63 -3.71
C GLY A 54 0.58 1.59 -2.53
N TYR A 55 0.25 1.12 -1.33
CA TYR A 55 0.13 1.96 -0.15
C TYR A 55 1.51 2.34 0.42
N ARG A 56 1.59 3.49 1.07
CA ARG A 56 2.74 3.89 1.88
C ARG A 56 2.66 3.25 3.25
N GLY A 57 3.80 2.81 3.76
CA GLY A 57 3.87 2.30 5.11
C GLY A 57 5.21 2.57 5.78
N VAL A 58 5.26 2.23 7.06
CA VAL A 58 6.47 2.26 7.89
C VAL A 58 6.71 0.91 8.54
N ILE A 59 7.96 0.49 8.57
CA ILE A 59 8.36 -0.80 9.14
C ILE A 59 8.46 -0.69 10.67
N LEU A 60 7.84 -1.63 11.39
CA LEU A 60 7.99 -1.74 12.85
C LEU A 60 9.14 -2.67 13.21
N PHE A 61 9.12 -3.92 12.75
CA PHE A 61 10.23 -4.86 12.96
C PHE A 61 10.15 -6.07 12.02
N PRO A 62 11.29 -6.70 11.70
CA PRO A 62 11.34 -7.92 10.92
C PRO A 62 10.98 -9.16 11.76
N TRP A 63 10.33 -10.14 11.12
CA TRP A 63 9.98 -11.43 11.69
C TRP A 63 10.31 -12.56 10.70
N LEU A 64 10.83 -13.68 11.21
CA LEU A 64 11.08 -14.88 10.40
C LEU A 64 9.86 -15.80 10.48
N ALA A 65 9.17 -15.98 9.37
CA ALA A 65 8.02 -16.86 9.24
C ALA A 65 8.40 -18.15 8.51
N ARG A 66 7.85 -19.28 8.95
CA ARG A 66 7.94 -20.56 8.23
C ARG A 66 6.73 -20.67 7.30
N VAL A 67 6.95 -20.53 5.99
CA VAL A 67 5.91 -20.55 4.95
C VAL A 67 5.86 -21.93 4.31
N TYR A 68 4.67 -22.51 4.25
CA TYR A 68 4.40 -23.79 3.63
C TYR A 68 3.60 -23.58 2.35
N ASP A 69 4.32 -23.54 1.22
CA ASP A 69 3.74 -23.32 -0.10
C ASP A 69 3.34 -24.65 -0.75
N ARG A 70 2.04 -24.82 -1.00
CA ARG A 70 1.47 -26.05 -1.61
C ARG A 70 1.71 -26.12 -3.12
N ASP A 71 1.95 -24.99 -3.77
CA ASP A 71 2.10 -24.88 -5.23
C ASP A 71 3.54 -25.11 -5.67
N VAL A 72 4.49 -24.99 -4.75
CA VAL A 72 5.89 -25.36 -5.00
C VAL A 72 6.00 -26.89 -4.96
N PRO A 73 6.29 -27.56 -6.09
CA PRO A 73 6.49 -28.99 -6.08
C PRO A 73 7.68 -29.32 -5.16
N SER A 74 7.43 -30.13 -4.14
CA SER A 74 8.49 -30.70 -3.32
C SER A 74 9.44 -31.44 -4.27
N LYS A 75 10.65 -30.90 -4.48
CA LYS A 75 11.68 -31.61 -5.23
C LYS A 75 11.93 -32.91 -4.49
N LYS A 76 11.30 -33.99 -4.96
CA LYS A 76 11.62 -35.35 -4.57
C LYS A 76 13.10 -35.54 -4.88
N GLU A 77 13.93 -35.56 -3.85
CA GLU A 77 15.22 -36.23 -3.94
C GLU A 77 14.89 -37.66 -4.34
N ARG A 78 15.23 -38.01 -5.58
CA ARG A 78 15.08 -39.35 -6.12
C ARG A 78 16.09 -40.21 -5.38
N ASN A 79 15.67 -40.88 -4.31
CA ASN A 79 16.24 -42.14 -3.87
C ASN A 79 15.24 -42.92 -3.02
N ILE A 80 14.79 -44.03 -3.61
CA ILE A 80 14.47 -45.33 -3.01
C ILE A 80 13.15 -45.43 -2.20
N GLU A 81 12.21 -46.08 -2.89
CA GLU A 81 11.27 -47.14 -2.47
C GLU A 81 10.18 -46.91 -1.42
N GLU A 82 8.96 -47.15 -1.91
CA GLU A 82 7.80 -47.77 -1.28
C GLU A 82 7.40 -47.38 0.15
N SER A 83 6.30 -46.62 0.26
CA SER A 83 5.07 -47.09 0.94
C SER A 83 3.98 -46.02 0.98
N SER A 84 2.78 -46.44 0.58
CA SER A 84 1.43 -46.02 1.02
C SER A 84 1.18 -44.62 1.63
N ASN A 85 0.17 -43.97 1.04
CA ASN A 85 -0.63 -42.82 1.50
C ASN A 85 -0.21 -41.43 0.97
N GLY A 86 -1.02 -40.94 0.04
CA GLY A 86 -0.82 -39.74 -0.78
C GLY A 86 -1.09 -38.42 -0.04
N ALA A 87 -0.26 -38.08 0.94
CA ALA A 87 -0.09 -36.70 1.38
C ALA A 87 1.30 -36.23 0.96
N LYS A 88 1.39 -35.42 -0.10
CA LYS A 88 2.65 -34.73 -0.45
C LYS A 88 2.98 -33.77 0.70
N GLU A 89 3.94 -34.14 1.54
CA GLU A 89 4.40 -33.27 2.63
C GLU A 89 5.02 -31.99 2.04
N VAL A 90 4.49 -30.83 2.46
CA VAL A 90 4.97 -29.52 2.02
C VAL A 90 6.15 -29.13 2.90
N LYS A 91 7.33 -28.95 2.31
CA LYS A 91 8.53 -28.49 3.03
C LYS A 91 8.43 -27.00 3.32
N GLY A 92 8.42 -26.63 4.59
CA GLY A 92 8.37 -25.23 5.03
C GLY A 92 9.69 -24.50 4.78
N ARG A 93 9.61 -23.32 4.15
CA ARG A 93 10.76 -22.42 3.93
C ARG A 93 10.71 -21.23 4.89
N THR A 94 11.86 -20.81 5.39
CA THR A 94 11.93 -19.60 6.22
C THR A 94 11.98 -18.37 5.32
N HIS A 95 11.04 -17.46 5.51
CA HIS A 95 10.98 -16.17 4.82
C HIS A 95 10.99 -15.03 5.84
N THR A 96 11.52 -13.87 5.44
CA THR A 96 11.44 -12.66 6.26
C THR A 96 10.17 -11.90 5.90
N PHE A 97 9.38 -11.60 6.92
CA PHE A 97 8.22 -10.71 6.87
C PHE A 97 8.47 -9.51 7.78
N TYR A 98 7.64 -8.49 7.64
CA TYR A 98 7.74 -7.26 8.40
C TYR A 98 6.37 -6.92 8.96
N GLN A 99 6.30 -6.64 10.26
CA GLN A 99 5.14 -5.96 10.80
C GLN A 99 5.25 -4.49 10.42
N VAL A 100 4.18 -3.91 9.87
CA VAL A 100 4.17 -2.55 9.34
C VAL A 100 2.92 -1.80 9.76
N LEU A 101 2.97 -0.47 9.66
CA LEU A 101 1.80 0.40 9.70
C LEU A 101 1.57 1.04 8.34
N ILE A 102 0.31 1.02 7.89
CA ILE A 102 -0.17 1.65 6.66
C ILE A 102 -0.46 3.13 6.92
N ASP A 103 -0.11 4.00 5.97
CA ASP A 103 -0.55 5.38 5.96
C ASP A 103 -2.07 5.46 5.79
N SER A 104 -2.76 6.01 6.79
CA SER A 104 -4.23 6.05 6.82
C SER A 104 -4.86 6.78 5.64
N ARG A 105 -4.12 7.67 4.98
CA ARG A 105 -4.57 8.39 3.78
C ARG A 105 -4.70 7.47 2.57
N ASP A 106 -3.98 6.35 2.57
CA ASP A 106 -3.97 5.39 1.46
C ASP A 106 -5.06 4.33 1.64
N CYS A 107 -5.55 4.10 2.86
CA CYS A 107 -6.57 3.08 3.18
C CYS A 107 -7.81 3.13 2.26
N PRO A 108 -8.41 4.29 1.94
CA PRO A 108 -9.58 4.34 1.04
C PRO A 108 -9.30 3.92 -0.41
N TYR A 109 -8.02 3.89 -0.82
CA TYR A 109 -7.60 3.64 -2.20
C TYR A 109 -7.04 2.22 -2.40
N ILE A 110 -6.85 1.45 -1.33
CA ILE A 110 -6.44 0.05 -1.42
C ILE A 110 -7.65 -0.75 -1.92
N ARG A 111 -7.51 -1.37 -3.10
CA ARG A 111 -8.62 -2.10 -3.76
C ARG A 111 -9.09 -3.34 -3.00
N ALA A 112 -8.22 -3.92 -2.18
CA ALA A 112 -8.55 -5.00 -1.28
C ALA A 112 -8.98 -4.40 0.06
N GLN A 113 -10.01 -4.96 0.69
CA GLN A 113 -10.37 -4.58 2.05
C GLN A 113 -9.16 -4.88 2.95
N THR A 114 -8.52 -3.84 3.50
CA THR A 114 -7.44 -4.03 4.47
C THR A 114 -8.06 -4.57 5.75
N GLU A 115 -8.15 -5.89 5.85
CA GLU A 115 -8.48 -6.55 7.11
C GLU A 115 -7.38 -6.20 8.11
N ALA A 116 -7.77 -5.61 9.23
CA ALA A 116 -6.81 -5.31 10.29
C ALA A 116 -6.30 -6.63 10.87
N VAL A 117 -4.99 -6.71 11.11
CA VAL A 117 -4.41 -7.84 11.84
C VAL A 117 -5.11 -7.98 13.20
N THR A 118 -5.67 -9.16 13.44
CA THR A 118 -6.36 -9.51 14.68
C THR A 118 -5.45 -10.28 15.63
N PHE A 119 -5.57 -9.96 16.91
CA PHE A 119 -4.84 -10.57 18.00
C PHE A 119 -5.81 -11.21 18.97
N LEU A 120 -5.39 -12.34 19.53
CA LEU A 120 -6.11 -12.94 20.64
C LEU A 120 -5.79 -12.16 21.92
N GLY A 121 -6.83 -11.61 22.56
CA GLY A 121 -6.71 -10.99 23.88
C GLY A 121 -6.27 -12.00 24.95
N ASN A 122 -5.68 -11.48 26.03
CA ASN A 122 -5.11 -12.31 27.10
C ASN A 122 -6.18 -13.12 27.85
N GLN A 123 -5.79 -14.27 28.42
CA GLN A 123 -6.71 -15.32 28.91
C GLN A 123 -7.64 -14.87 30.06
N ASP A 124 -7.30 -13.81 30.78
CA ASP A 124 -8.07 -13.34 31.95
C ASP A 124 -9.30 -12.48 31.58
N SER A 125 -9.45 -12.09 30.31
CA SER A 125 -10.57 -11.29 29.81
C SER A 125 -11.20 -11.98 28.61
N SER A 126 -12.28 -12.74 28.86
CA SER A 126 -13.31 -13.18 27.90
C SER A 126 -12.89 -13.16 26.41
N ARG A 127 -11.98 -14.03 25.96
CA ARG A 127 -11.63 -14.32 24.54
C ARG A 127 -11.81 -13.13 23.56
N SER A 128 -11.37 -11.95 23.93
CA SER A 128 -11.67 -10.75 23.14
C SER A 128 -10.63 -10.64 22.03
N LEU A 129 -11.06 -10.83 20.79
CA LEU A 129 -10.24 -10.49 19.64
C LEU A 129 -10.13 -8.97 19.56
N TYR A 130 -8.91 -8.46 19.46
CA TYR A 130 -8.69 -7.04 19.17
C TYR A 130 -7.92 -6.91 17.87
N ALA A 131 -8.26 -5.90 17.07
CA ALA A 131 -7.58 -5.61 15.83
C ALA A 131 -6.92 -4.23 15.93
N ILE A 132 -5.74 -4.08 15.35
CA ILE A 132 -5.07 -2.77 15.28
C ILE A 132 -5.29 -2.22 13.85
N PRO A 133 -6.10 -1.16 13.68
CA PRO A 133 -6.32 -0.57 12.36
C PRO A 133 -5.02 -0.10 11.71
N GLY A 134 -4.84 -0.43 10.43
CA GLY A 134 -3.64 -0.08 9.67
C GLY A 134 -2.40 -0.93 9.98
N LEU A 135 -2.49 -1.91 10.88
CA LEU A 135 -1.41 -2.88 11.08
C LEU A 135 -1.48 -4.00 10.02
N ASP A 136 -0.34 -4.34 9.44
CA ASP A 136 -0.22 -5.36 8.40
C ASP A 136 1.08 -6.18 8.52
N TYR A 137 1.17 -7.30 7.80
CA TYR A 137 2.38 -8.10 7.61
C TYR A 137 2.78 -8.16 6.14
N VAL A 138 3.96 -7.64 5.83
CA VAL A 138 4.43 -7.52 4.44
C VAL A 138 5.64 -8.45 4.22
N SER A 139 5.67 -9.14 3.08
CA SER A 139 6.82 -9.97 2.72
C SER A 139 8.01 -9.10 2.29
N HIS A 140 9.23 -9.60 2.41
CA HIS A 140 10.41 -8.85 1.97
C HIS A 140 10.35 -8.40 0.49
N GLU A 141 9.72 -9.22 -0.37
CA GLU A 141 9.63 -8.98 -1.81
C GLU A 141 8.55 -7.95 -2.21
N ASP A 142 7.66 -7.64 -1.25
CA ASP A 142 6.55 -6.71 -1.42
C ASP A 142 6.87 -5.29 -0.92
N ILE A 143 8.08 -5.09 -0.36
CA ILE A 143 8.61 -3.78 0.07
C ILE A 143 9.36 -3.10 -1.08
#